data_AF-C1DT22-F1
#
_entry.id   AF-C1DT22-F1
#
_cell.length_a   1.000
_cell.length_b   1.000
_cell.length_c   1.000
_cell.angle_alpha   90.00
_cell.angle_beta   90.00
_cell.angle_gamma   90.00
#
_symmetry.space_group_name_H-M   'P 1'
#
loop_
_entity.id
_entity.type
_entity.pdbx_description
1 polymer ?
#
loop_
_entity_poly.entity_id
_entity_poly.type
_entity_poly.pdbx_seq_one_letter_code
_entity_poly.pdbx_strand_id
1 'polypeptide(L)'
;MNIKEIKELAKKFTPQQIEQCINEALQHGKPLTEGCNPSGDIVEVLNTLAKAQTVRELIEKGMTETEAIRELARRIREIQSVK
;
A
#
# COMPACT_ATOMS: atom_id res chain seq x y z
N MET A 1 9.58 6.29 2.26
CA MET A 1 8.27 5.59 2.32
C MET A 1 7.25 6.57 2.88
N ASN A 2 6.19 6.90 2.15
CA ASN A 2 5.13 7.78 2.63
C ASN A 2 4.17 7.01 3.55
N ILE A 3 4.52 6.93 4.84
CA ILE A 3 3.76 6.14 5.82
C ILE A 3 2.33 6.67 6.00
N LYS A 4 2.13 7.99 5.88
CA LYS A 4 0.82 8.60 6.08
C LYS A 4 -0.18 8.11 5.05
N GLU A 5 0.19 8.17 3.76
CA GLU A 5 -0.68 7.69 2.67
C GLU A 5 -0.94 6.19 2.76
N ILE A 6 0.08 5.39 3.04
CA ILE A 6 -0.06 3.94 3.22
C ILE A 6 -1.09 3.63 4.31
N LYS A 7 -1.02 4.31 5.46
CA LYS A 7 -1.96 4.14 6.57
C LYS A 7 -3.37 4.59 6.20
N GLU A 8 -3.51 5.72 5.54
CA GLU A 8 -4.82 6.24 5.12
C GLU A 8 -5.51 5.30 4.12
N LEU A 9 -4.78 4.81 3.13
CA LEU A 9 -5.29 3.86 2.13
C LEU A 9 -5.68 2.52 2.79
N ALA A 10 -4.81 1.95 3.63
CA ALA A 10 -5.07 0.69 4.33
C ALA A 10 -6.24 0.74 5.32
N LYS A 11 -6.63 1.94 5.78
CA LYS A 11 -7.83 2.15 6.60
C LYS A 11 -9.11 2.24 5.79
N LYS A 12 -9.04 2.93 4.65
CA LYS A 12 -10.21 3.28 3.85
C LYS A 12 -10.67 2.14 2.94
N PHE A 13 -9.73 1.31 2.49
CA PHE A 13 -9.99 0.32 1.44
C PHE A 13 -9.70 -1.11 1.92
N THR A 14 -10.46 -2.07 1.40
CA THR A 14 -10.16 -3.50 1.52
C THR A 14 -8.99 -3.89 0.61
N PRO A 15 -8.34 -5.05 0.80
CA PRO A 15 -7.28 -5.51 -0.10
C PRO A 15 -7.74 -5.58 -1.55
N GLN A 16 -8.98 -6.03 -1.80
CA GLN A 16 -9.54 -6.14 -3.14
C GLN A 16 -9.78 -4.76 -3.78
N GLN A 17 -10.19 -3.76 -3.00
CA GLN A 17 -10.33 -2.40 -3.49
C GLN A 17 -8.97 -1.78 -3.83
N ILE A 18 -7.94 -2.02 -2.99
CA ILE A 18 -6.59 -1.53 -3.29
C ILE A 18 -6.02 -2.22 -4.54
N GLU A 19 -6.25 -3.53 -4.69
CA GLU A 19 -5.90 -4.29 -5.89
C GLU A 19 -6.57 -3.69 -7.14
N GLN A 20 -7.84 -3.30 -7.05
CA GLN A 20 -8.52 -2.61 -8.14
C GLN A 20 -7.81 -1.28 -8.48
N CYS A 21 -7.46 -0.46 -7.50
CA CYS A 21 -6.74 0.79 -7.74
C CYS A 21 -5.37 0.58 -8.41
N ILE A 22 -4.65 -0.50 -8.06
CA ILE A 22 -3.39 -0.88 -8.69
C ILE A 22 -3.64 -1.20 -10.17
N ASN A 23 -4.66 -2.01 -10.46
CA ASN A 23 -5.03 -2.36 -11.83
C ASN A 23 -5.45 -1.15 -12.66
N GLU A 24 -6.22 -0.21 -12.08
CA GLU A 24 -6.57 1.06 -12.71
C GLU A 24 -5.33 1.91 -13.01
N ALA A 25 -4.40 2.01 -12.06
CA ALA A 25 -3.14 2.74 -12.24
C ALA A 25 -2.30 2.14 -13.39
N LEU A 26 -2.22 0.81 -13.49
CA LEU A 26 -1.51 0.12 -14.57
C LEU A 26 -2.15 0.36 -15.93
N GLN A 27 -3.48 0.40 -16.02
CA GLN A 27 -4.20 0.56 -17.30
C GLN A 27 -4.30 2.01 -17.77
N HIS A 28 -4.51 2.94 -16.83
CA HIS A 28 -4.84 4.34 -17.13
C HIS A 28 -3.73 5.33 -16.76
N GLY A 29 -2.64 4.85 -16.17
CA GLY A 29 -1.57 5.69 -15.62
C GLY A 29 -1.94 6.41 -14.32
N LYS A 30 -3.13 6.15 -13.78
CA LYS A 30 -3.59 6.63 -12.47
C LYS A 30 -4.80 5.82 -11.96
N PRO A 31 -4.97 5.69 -10.65
CA PRO A 31 -6.23 5.21 -10.06
C PRO A 31 -7.41 6.11 -10.47
N LEU A 32 -8.54 5.49 -10.77
CA LEU A 32 -9.79 6.18 -11.10
C LEU A 32 -10.75 6.20 -9.91
N THR A 33 -10.57 5.27 -8.98
CA THR A 33 -11.32 5.20 -7.72
C THR A 33 -11.02 6.41 -6.84
N GLU A 34 -12.07 7.16 -6.50
CA GLU A 34 -11.99 8.33 -5.63
C GLU A 34 -11.34 8.01 -4.28
N GLY A 35 -10.42 8.87 -3.84
CA GLY A 35 -9.66 8.68 -2.61
C GLY A 35 -8.55 7.62 -2.66
N CYS A 36 -8.38 6.91 -3.78
CA CYS A 36 -7.34 5.92 -3.99
C CYS A 36 -6.13 6.46 -4.80
N ASN A 37 -5.94 7.79 -4.78
CA ASN A 37 -4.93 8.50 -5.54
C ASN A 37 -3.80 9.02 -4.61
N PRO A 38 -2.79 8.19 -4.27
CA PRO A 38 -1.60 8.67 -3.59
C PRO A 38 -0.81 9.64 -4.45
N SER A 39 0.05 10.44 -3.82
CA SER A 39 0.91 11.39 -4.53
C SER A 39 2.12 10.72 -5.18
N GLY A 40 2.61 11.32 -6.26
CA GLY A 40 3.85 10.89 -6.93
C GLY A 40 3.68 10.54 -8.40
N ASP A 41 4.77 10.07 -9.00
CA ASP A 41 4.73 9.48 -10.34
C ASP A 41 4.06 8.09 -10.32
N ILE A 42 3.83 7.49 -11.50
CA ILE A 42 3.15 6.19 -11.59
C ILE A 42 3.87 5.08 -10.80
N VAL A 43 5.20 5.10 -10.73
CA VAL A 43 5.97 4.10 -9.99
C VAL A 43 5.81 4.32 -8.48
N GLU A 44 5.83 5.57 -8.03
CA GLU A 44 5.58 5.94 -6.63
C GLU A 44 4.14 5.60 -6.20
N VAL A 45 3.16 5.84 -7.07
CA VAL A 45 1.74 5.49 -6.86
C VAL A 45 1.59 3.99 -6.68
N LEU A 46 2.09 3.18 -7.62
CA LEU A 46 2.01 1.72 -7.55
C LEU A 46 2.70 1.17 -6.29
N ASN A 47 3.88 1.71 -5.97
CA ASN A 47 4.61 1.34 -4.76
C ASN A 47 3.82 1.66 -3.48
N THR A 48 3.11 2.79 -3.45
CA THR A 48 2.33 3.20 -2.28
C THR A 48 1.09 2.33 -2.11
N LEU A 49 0.38 2.04 -3.21
CA LEU A 49 -0.77 1.15 -3.22
C LEU A 49 -0.40 -0.27 -2.79
N ALA A 50 0.66 -0.87 -3.35
CA ALA A 50 1.10 -2.21 -2.99
C ALA A 50 1.49 -2.33 -1.49
N LYS A 51 2.11 -1.29 -0.94
CA LYS A 51 2.43 -1.22 0.50
C LYS A 51 1.17 -1.08 1.35
N ALA A 52 0.20 -0.27 0.92
CA ALA A 52 -1.09 -0.13 1.59
C ALA A 52 -1.86 -1.45 1.61
N GLN A 53 -1.90 -2.17 0.49
CA GLN A 53 -2.49 -3.50 0.39
C GLN A 53 -1.86 -4.47 1.38
N THR A 54 -0.52 -4.53 1.41
CA THR A 54 0.21 -5.39 2.35
C THR A 54 -0.16 -5.08 3.81
N VAL A 55 -0.23 -3.79 4.18
CA VAL A 55 -0.62 -3.36 5.53
C VAL A 55 -2.05 -3.78 5.83
N ARG A 56 -2.97 -3.59 4.89
CA ARG A 56 -4.37 -3.97 5.05
C ARG A 56 -4.54 -5.48 5.26
N GLU A 57 -3.83 -6.31 4.50
CA GLU A 57 -3.83 -7.76 4.67
C GLU A 57 -3.28 -8.20 6.02
N LEU A 58 -2.25 -7.52 6.54
CA LEU A 58 -1.71 -7.80 7.87
C LEU A 58 -2.71 -7.46 8.97
N ILE A 59 -3.45 -6.35 8.81
CA ILE A 59 -4.54 -5.98 9.72
C ILE A 59 -5.65 -7.03 9.70
N GLU A 60 -6.02 -7.56 8.52
CA GLU A 60 -7.02 -8.63 8.41
C GLU A 60 -6.57 -9.95 9.04
N LYS A 61 -5.26 -10.17 9.14
CA LYS A 61 -4.66 -11.29 9.88
C LYS A 61 -4.62 -11.07 11.40
N GLY A 62 -5.23 -9.99 11.89
CA GLY A 62 -5.37 -9.69 13.32
C GLY A 62 -4.29 -8.78 13.90
N MET A 63 -3.38 -8.24 13.08
CA MET A 63 -2.41 -7.25 13.57
C MET A 63 -3.07 -5.89 13.79
N THR A 64 -2.56 -5.14 14.78
CA THR A 64 -2.86 -3.71 14.87
C THR A 64 -2.20 -2.95 13.71
N GLU A 65 -2.72 -1.78 13.37
CA GLU A 65 -2.15 -0.91 12.34
C GLU A 65 -0.65 -0.63 12.55
N THR A 66 -0.24 -0.44 13.82
CA THR A 66 1.16 -0.15 14.14
C THR A 66 2.04 -1.38 13.96
N GLU A 67 1.57 -2.57 14.34
CA GLU A 67 2.27 -3.83 14.10
C GLU A 67 2.41 -4.12 12.62
N ALA A 68 1.34 -3.95 11.84
CA ALA A 68 1.35 -4.15 10.39
C ALA A 68 2.37 -3.24 9.69
N ILE A 69 2.46 -1.96 10.07
CA ILE A 69 3.46 -1.03 9.52
C ILE A 69 4.89 -1.41 9.91
N ARG A 70 5.11 -1.84 11.16
CA ARG A 70 6.43 -2.30 11.61
C ARG A 70 6.86 -3.57 10.88
N GLU A 71 5.92 -4.49 10.68
CA GLU A 71 6.14 -5.74 9.95
C GLU A 71 6.45 -5.47 8.47
N LEU A 72 5.71 -4.57 7.80
CA LEU A 72 6.06 -4.10 6.46
C LEU A 72 7.50 -3.56 6.42
N ALA A 73 7.85 -2.68 7.36
CA ALA A 73 9.19 -2.09 7.41
C ALA A 73 10.29 -3.14 7.67
N ARG A 74 10.00 -4.18 8.47
CA ARG A 74 10.90 -5.32 8.68
C ARG A 74 11.16 -6.06 7.37
N ARG A 75 10.09 -6.46 6.65
CA ARG A 75 10.19 -7.17 5.36
C ARG A 75 10.99 -6.39 4.32
N ILE A 76 10.78 -5.07 4.24
CA ILE A 76 11.53 -4.20 3.33
C ILE A 76 13.02 -4.22 3.67
N ARG A 77 13.38 -4.08 4.96
CA ARG A 77 14.79 -4.11 5.38
C ARG A 77 15.44 -5.46 5.11
N GLU A 78 14.72 -6.56 5.31
CA GLU A 78 15.23 -7.91 5.00
C GLU A 78 15.64 -8.01 3.54
N ILE A 79 14.76 -7.62 2.61
CA ILE A 79 15.05 -7.64 1.17
C ILE A 79 16.22 -6.71 0.82
N GLN A 80 16.30 -5.52 1.42
CA GLN A 80 17.39 -4.56 1.16
C GLN A 80 18.73 -4.97 1.79
N SER A 81 18.70 -5.78 2.85
CA SER A 81 19.89 -6.29 3.54
C SER A 81 20.51 -7.52 2.89
N VAL A 82 19.78 -8.20 2.00
CA VAL A 82 20.33 -9.25 1.14
C VAL A 82 21.21 -8.58 0.09
N LYS A 83 22.49 -8.45 0.43
CA LYS A 83 23.59 -8.07 -0.45
C LYS A 83 24.55 -9.24 -0.60
#